data_AF-A0A966NNY8-F1
#
_entry.id   AF-A0A966NNY8-F1
#
_cell.length_a   1.000
_cell.length_b   1.000
_cell.length_c   1.000
_cell.angle_alpha   90.00
_cell.angle_beta   90.00
_cell.angle_gamma   90.00
#
_symmetry.space_group_name_H-M   'P 1'
#
loop_
_entity.id
_entity.type
_entity.pdbx_description
1 polymer ?
#
loop_
_entity_poly.entity_id
_entity_poly.type
_entity_poly.pdbx_seq_one_letter_code
_entity_poly.pdbx_strand_id
1 'polypeptide(L)'
;MGAANVHIGPSDYVEWLDDRKWAFVRLEGRAFGDVPLNIEYKLEVWDSPNSAGVIIDAVRCAKLALDRGIGGPLLSPSSYFMKSPPEQYTDDEALRRTQEFIEGSRER
;
A
#
# COMPACT_ATOMS: atom_id res chain seq x y z
N MET A 1 -6.39 14.73 -19.51
CA MET A 1 -4.92 14.54 -19.52
C MET A 1 -4.66 13.14 -20.05
N GLY A 2 -3.70 12.97 -20.96
CA GLY A 2 -3.42 11.68 -21.61
C GLY A 2 -2.30 10.89 -20.90
N ALA A 3 -2.11 9.63 -21.30
CA ALA A 3 -1.07 8.75 -20.73
C ALA A 3 0.36 9.32 -20.85
N ALA A 4 0.62 10.20 -21.82
CA ALA A 4 1.91 10.86 -22.01
C ALA A 4 2.23 11.93 -20.94
N ASN A 5 1.27 12.30 -20.09
CA ASN A 5 1.43 13.33 -19.06
C ASN A 5 1.81 12.75 -17.68
N VAL A 6 2.03 11.44 -17.59
CA VAL A 6 2.38 10.76 -16.33
C VAL A 6 3.64 9.95 -16.54
N HIS A 7 4.63 10.17 -15.67
CA HIS A 7 5.86 9.39 -15.63
C HIS A 7 6.04 8.82 -14.23
N ILE A 8 6.18 7.49 -14.14
CA ILE A 8 6.40 6.76 -12.89
C ILE A 8 7.29 5.54 -13.17
N GLY A 9 8.28 5.32 -12.32
CA GLY A 9 9.20 4.21 -12.42
C GLY A 9 10.44 4.42 -11.56
N PRO A 10 11.30 3.40 -11.45
CA PRO A 10 12.63 3.60 -10.90
C PRO A 10 13.43 4.55 -11.80
N SER A 11 14.00 5.61 -11.22
CA SER A 11 14.83 6.57 -11.96
C SER A 11 16.26 6.07 -12.14
N ASP A 12 16.95 5.77 -11.03
CA ASP A 12 18.36 5.38 -11.01
C ASP A 12 18.69 4.53 -9.78
N TYR A 13 19.81 3.80 -9.84
CA TYR A 13 20.43 3.15 -8.69
C TYR A 13 21.56 4.01 -8.14
N VAL A 14 21.50 4.33 -6.85
CA VAL A 14 22.50 5.18 -6.17
C VAL A 14 23.04 4.40 -4.97
N GLU A 15 24.25 3.86 -5.11
CA GLU A 15 24.84 2.86 -4.20
C GLU A 15 24.84 3.31 -2.73
N TRP A 16 25.19 4.56 -2.45
CA TRP A 16 25.29 5.07 -1.07
C TRP A 16 23.92 5.28 -0.39
N LEU A 17 22.80 5.20 -1.12
CA LEU A 17 21.48 5.22 -0.49
C LEU A 17 21.21 3.96 0.33
N ASP A 18 21.89 2.85 0.02
CA ASP A 18 21.66 1.55 0.66
C ASP A 18 20.17 1.16 0.60
N ASP A 19 19.52 0.84 1.72
CA ASP A 19 18.07 0.53 1.78
C ASP A 19 17.16 1.77 1.75
N ARG A 20 17.72 2.98 1.72
CA ARG A 20 16.89 4.20 1.59
C ARG A 20 16.35 4.35 0.18
N LYS A 21 15.09 4.73 0.10
CA LYS A 21 14.41 5.12 -1.13
C LYS A 21 14.06 6.59 -1.08
N TRP A 22 14.48 7.31 -2.13
CA TRP A 22 14.11 8.70 -2.36
C TRP A 22 13.14 8.76 -3.53
N ALA A 23 12.00 9.44 -3.32
CA ALA A 23 11.05 9.73 -4.39
C ALA A 23 10.91 11.26 -4.53
N PHE A 24 11.24 11.77 -5.71
CA PHE A 24 10.96 13.14 -6.10
C PHE A 24 9.71 13.14 -6.97
N VAL A 25 8.69 13.90 -6.54
CA VAL A 25 7.39 13.90 -7.22
C VAL A 25 6.96 15.33 -7.48
N ARG A 26 6.50 15.57 -8.71
CA ARG A 26 5.91 16.83 -9.15
C ARG A 26 4.51 16.58 -9.69
N LEU A 27 3.56 17.39 -9.24
CA LEU A 27 2.19 17.43 -9.75
C LEU A 27 1.90 18.83 -10.27
N GLU A 28 1.29 18.90 -11.46
CA GLU A 28 0.85 20.14 -12.08
C GLU A 28 -0.65 20.06 -12.37
N GLY A 29 -1.38 21.11 -12.02
CA GLY A 29 -2.82 21.19 -12.17
C GLY A 29 -3.29 22.63 -12.35
N ARG A 30 -4.61 22.80 -12.33
CA ARG A 30 -5.28 24.10 -12.40
C ARG A 30 -6.35 24.20 -11.33
N ALA A 31 -6.47 25.37 -10.72
CA ALA A 31 -7.49 25.69 -9.74
C ALA A 31 -8.67 26.43 -10.38
N PHE A 32 -9.54 27.01 -9.54
CA PHE A 32 -10.63 27.88 -9.99
C PHE A 32 -10.11 29.01 -10.88
N GLY A 33 -10.81 29.26 -12.00
CA GLY A 33 -10.40 30.28 -12.98
C GLY A 33 -9.19 29.89 -13.83
N ASP A 34 -8.90 28.59 -13.99
CA ASP A 34 -7.78 28.06 -14.78
C ASP A 34 -6.39 28.49 -14.28
N VAL A 35 -6.30 28.99 -13.04
CA VAL A 35 -5.05 29.44 -12.43
C VAL A 35 -4.13 28.23 -12.22
N PRO A 36 -2.88 28.24 -12.72
CA PRO A 36 -1.93 27.14 -12.52
C PRO A 36 -1.64 26.86 -11.05
N LEU A 37 -1.58 25.58 -10.68
CA LEU A 37 -1.23 25.11 -9.35
C LEU A 37 -0.20 23.99 -9.47
N ASN A 38 0.89 24.08 -8.70
CA ASN A 38 1.96 23.09 -8.71
C ASN A 38 2.25 22.60 -7.30
N ILE A 39 2.61 21.32 -7.19
CA ILE A 39 3.11 20.71 -5.96
C ILE A 39 4.38 19.95 -6.31
N GLU A 40 5.44 20.19 -5.55
CA GLU A 40 6.65 19.37 -5.57
C GLU A 40 6.94 18.87 -4.16
N TYR A 41 7.31 17.60 -4.05
CA TYR A 41 7.75 17.04 -2.78
C TYR A 41 8.86 16.00 -2.97
N LYS A 42 9.65 15.84 -1.91
CA LYS A 42 10.62 14.76 -1.75
C LYS A 42 10.18 13.88 -0.59
N LEU A 43 10.09 12.57 -0.83
CA LEU A 43 9.87 11.57 0.21
C LEU A 43 11.14 10.76 0.40
N GLU A 44 11.60 10.65 1.65
CA GLU A 44 12.71 9.78 2.05
C GLU A 44 12.21 8.73 3.03
N VAL A 45 12.45 7.46 2.70
CA VAL A 45 12.09 6.32 3.56
C VAL A 45 13.22 5.30 3.57
N TRP A 46 13.22 4.43 4.57
CA TRP A 46 13.93 3.15 4.52
C TRP A 46 12.96 2.11 3.96
N ASP A 47 13.27 1.50 2.82
CA ASP A 47 12.31 0.69 2.06
C ASP A 47 11.94 -0.60 2.78
N SER A 48 12.92 -1.32 3.32
CA SER A 48 12.67 -2.60 3.99
C SER A 48 11.84 -2.44 5.27
N PRO A 49 12.19 -1.56 6.23
CA PRO A 49 11.39 -1.31 7.43
C PRO A 49 9.97 -0.81 7.13
N ASN A 50 9.75 -0.11 6.00
CA ASN A 50 8.44 0.42 5.62
C ASN A 50 7.39 -0.68 5.39
N SER A 51 7.83 -1.92 5.13
CA SER A 51 6.96 -3.08 4.96
C SER A 51 6.96 -4.04 6.17
N ALA A 52 7.97 -3.95 7.05
CA ALA A 52 8.13 -4.89 8.15
C ALA A 52 6.91 -4.96 9.08
N GLY A 53 6.32 -3.81 9.44
CA GLY A 53 5.11 -3.75 10.26
C GLY A 53 3.91 -4.45 9.60
N VAL A 54 3.72 -4.22 8.30
CA VAL A 54 2.66 -4.85 7.50
C VAL A 54 2.83 -6.37 7.47
N ILE A 55 4.08 -6.85 7.30
CA ILE A 55 4.38 -8.28 7.25
C ILE A 55 4.17 -8.95 8.61
N ILE A 56 4.50 -8.29 9.72
CA ILE A 56 4.24 -8.82 11.07
C ILE A 56 2.75 -9.14 11.23
N ASP A 57 1.87 -8.22 10.87
CA ASP A 57 0.43 -8.41 11.01
C ASP A 57 -0.14 -9.42 10.00
N ALA A 58 0.37 -9.44 8.77
CA ALA A 58 0.01 -10.45 7.78
C ALA A 58 0.34 -11.88 8.25
N VAL A 59 1.54 -12.09 8.82
CA VAL A 59 1.95 -13.39 9.38
C VAL A 59 1.07 -13.79 10.56
N ARG A 60 0.72 -12.84 11.43
CA ARG A 60 -0.20 -13.11 12.56
C ARG A 60 -1.60 -13.49 12.08
N CYS A 61 -2.12 -12.86 11.04
CA CYS A 61 -3.39 -13.23 10.43
C CYS A 61 -3.33 -14.62 9.78
N ALA A 62 -2.22 -14.97 9.12
CA ALA A 62 -2.00 -16.31 8.59
C ALA A 62 -1.97 -17.37 9.70
N LYS A 63 -1.31 -17.07 10.82
CA LYS A 63 -1.31 -17.96 12.00
C LYS A 63 -2.70 -18.12 12.60
N LEU A 64 -3.48 -17.04 12.69
CA LEU A 64 -4.85 -17.08 13.18
C LEU A 64 -5.77 -17.93 12.28
N ALA A 65 -5.62 -17.83 10.96
CA ALA A 65 -6.33 -18.68 10.01
C ALA A 65 -5.97 -20.16 10.18
N LEU A 66 -4.67 -20.46 10.34
CA LEU A 66 -4.19 -21.82 10.60
C LEU A 66 -4.83 -22.40 11.87
N ASP A 67 -4.89 -21.61 12.95
CA ASP A 67 -5.50 -22.03 14.22
C ASP A 67 -7.00 -22.29 14.11
N ARG A 68 -7.67 -21.62 13.15
CA ARG A 68 -9.09 -21.80 12.85
C ARG A 68 -9.35 -22.86 11.77
N GLY A 69 -8.31 -23.51 11.23
CA GLY A 69 -8.44 -24.49 10.14
C GLY A 69 -8.91 -23.88 8.81
N ILE A 70 -8.67 -22.58 8.59
CA ILE A 70 -9.11 -21.85 7.40
C ILE A 70 -8.00 -21.92 6.35
N GLY A 71 -8.33 -22.49 5.19
CA GLY A 71 -7.43 -22.58 4.04
C GLY A 71 -7.79 -21.62 2.91
N GLY A 72 -6.87 -21.49 1.95
CA GLY A 72 -7.01 -20.56 0.81
C GLY A 72 -6.65 -19.11 1.16
N PRO A 73 -6.86 -18.17 0.22
CA PRO A 73 -6.56 -16.77 0.44
C PRO A 73 -7.43 -16.15 1.54
N LEU A 74 -6.81 -15.43 2.47
CA LEU A 74 -7.52 -14.61 3.46
C LEU A 74 -7.90 -13.29 2.80
N LEU A 75 -9.10 -13.22 2.22
CA LEU A 75 -9.54 -12.10 1.37
C LEU A 75 -9.44 -10.77 2.10
N SER A 76 -9.86 -10.73 3.37
CA SER A 76 -9.88 -9.53 4.19
C SER A 76 -8.46 -9.06 4.53
N PRO A 77 -7.60 -9.84 5.22
CA PRO A 77 -6.19 -9.49 5.42
C PRO A 77 -5.42 -9.17 4.13
N SER A 78 -5.64 -9.94 3.05
CA SER A 78 -4.94 -9.73 1.78
C SER A 78 -5.27 -8.36 1.19
N SER A 79 -6.54 -7.96 1.24
CA SER A 79 -6.99 -6.66 0.74
C SER A 79 -6.43 -5.46 1.50
N TYR A 80 -6.02 -5.65 2.75
CA TYR A 80 -5.45 -4.58 3.57
C TYR A 80 -3.92 -4.53 3.52
N PHE A 81 -3.25 -5.68 3.41
CA PHE A 81 -1.79 -5.76 3.50
C PHE A 81 -1.08 -5.85 2.14
N MET A 82 -1.77 -6.22 1.06
CA MET A 82 -1.14 -6.51 -0.24
C MET A 82 -1.60 -5.52 -1.31
N LYS A 83 -0.67 -5.10 -2.18
CA LYS A 83 -0.97 -4.22 -3.33
C LYS A 83 -1.80 -4.89 -4.43
N SER A 84 -1.83 -6.21 -4.45
CA SER A 84 -2.54 -7.00 -5.48
C SER A 84 -3.33 -8.12 -4.82
N PRO A 85 -4.40 -7.78 -4.06
CA PRO A 85 -5.23 -8.78 -3.41
C PRO A 85 -6.11 -9.52 -4.44
N PRO A 86 -6.62 -10.73 -4.10
CA PRO A 86 -7.57 -11.45 -4.95
C PRO A 86 -8.88 -10.67 -5.17
N GLU A 87 -9.30 -9.91 -4.16
CA GLU A 87 -10.47 -9.03 -4.20
C GLU A 87 -10.09 -7.63 -3.72
N GLN A 88 -10.48 -6.62 -4.49
CA GLN A 88 -10.14 -5.22 -4.23
C GLN A 88 -11.23 -4.57 -3.39
N TYR A 89 -10.80 -3.85 -2.35
CA TYR A 89 -11.66 -3.04 -1.48
C TYR A 89 -11.02 -1.65 -1.31
N THR A 90 -11.79 -0.68 -0.84
CA THR A 90 -11.19 0.57 -0.35
C THR A 90 -10.42 0.29 0.94
N ASP A 91 -9.38 1.06 1.23
CA ASP A 91 -8.52 0.83 2.41
C ASP A 91 -9.33 0.79 3.72
N ASP A 92 -10.32 1.67 3.87
CA ASP A 92 -11.20 1.69 5.06
C ASP A 92 -12.04 0.41 5.21
N GLU A 93 -12.54 -0.11 4.09
CA GLU A 93 -13.33 -1.34 4.06
C GLU A 93 -12.43 -2.56 4.31
N ALA A 94 -11.24 -2.59 3.71
CA ALA A 94 -10.24 -3.62 3.92
C ALA A 94 -9.78 -3.68 5.39
N LEU A 95 -9.57 -2.52 6.02
CA LEU A 95 -9.25 -2.41 7.45
C LEU A 95 -10.36 -2.99 8.32
N ARG A 96 -11.60 -2.53 8.12
CA ARG A 96 -12.77 -2.98 8.88
C ARG A 96 -12.95 -4.49 8.78
N ARG A 97 -12.87 -5.04 7.57
CA ARG A 97 -12.97 -6.49 7.34
C ARG A 97 -11.83 -7.27 7.98
N THR A 98 -10.62 -6.73 7.96
CA THR A 98 -9.46 -7.34 8.63
C THR A 98 -9.66 -7.36 10.14
N GLN A 99 -10.24 -6.31 10.73
CA GLN A 99 -10.62 -6.29 12.15
C GLN A 99 -11.69 -7.34 12.47
N GLU A 100 -12.74 -7.45 11.66
CA GLU A 100 -13.77 -8.49 11.80
C GLU A 100 -13.16 -9.91 11.72
N PHE A 101 -12.20 -10.11 10.80
CA PHE A 101 -11.46 -11.37 10.72
C PHE A 101 -10.67 -11.62 12.01
N ILE A 102 -9.95 -10.63 12.54
CA ILE A 102 -9.20 -10.76 13.79
C ILE A 102 -10.13 -11.11 14.97
N GLU A 103 -11.28 -10.44 15.07
CA GLU A 103 -12.31 -10.67 16.10
C GLU A 103 -13.05 -12.00 15.95
N GLY A 104 -12.98 -12.63 14.77
CA GLY A 104 -13.67 -13.89 14.48
C GLY A 104 -15.15 -13.72 14.10
N SER A 105 -15.60 -12.49 13.87
CA SER A 105 -16.94 -12.19 13.32
C SER A 105 -17.00 -12.37 11.79
N ARG A 106 -15.84 -12.56 11.14
CA ARG A 106 -15.70 -12.89 9.72
C ARG A 106 -14.78 -14.09 9.51
N GLU A 107 -15.15 -14.95 8.56
CA GLU A 107 -14.38 -16.15 8.22
C GLU A 107 -13.08 -15.82 7.46
N ARG A 108 -13.11 -14.97 6.43
CA ARG A 108 -11.97 -14.75 5.51
C ARG A 108 -11.79 -13.30 5.09
#